data_AF-A0A966YFQ3-F1
#
_entry.id   AF-A0A966YFQ3-F1
#
_cell.length_a   1.000
_cell.length_b   1.000
_cell.length_c   1.000
_cell.angle_alpha   90.00
_cell.angle_beta   90.00
_cell.angle_gamma   90.00
#
_symmetry.space_group_name_H-M   'P 1'
#
loop_
_entity.id
_entity.type
_entity.pdbx_description
1 polymer ?
#
loop_
_entity_poly.entity_id
_entity_poly.type
_entity_poly.pdbx_seq_one_letter_code
_entity_poly.pdbx_strand_id
1 'polypeptide(L)'
;MVNAVAAPHPVAEQPGHRRRAAMPPGKRPWKRLTELLQLEWTDVFTLLAFALGVGLLSLVAPAAIEALVNTVAFGILLWPVFVLAMVMFGLLFVSASLRAMQTYVAECLQRRLFARTALSFADRLSRTSIASFDNANRADIVNRFFEVSTGQKSIATLLVEGIGIIMMTMVGLIVLGFYHPYLLTFALVLAGLVVFMLVGLGIGGVKSSIAESYAKFDMAAWLEEIARCPHTFRSGEGAMLAIDRADILADRYVSARKRHFSIIWRQTLFALMLEAVGSTVLLGLGGWLVINRQ
;
A
#
# COMPACT_ATOMS: atom_id res chain seq x y z
N MET A 1 -28.72 -53.75 -68.98
CA MET A 1 -29.02 -52.31 -69.00
C MET A 1 -28.81 -51.76 -67.58
N VAL A 2 -27.80 -50.90 -67.44
CA VAL A 2 -27.68 -49.77 -66.49
C VAL A 2 -27.77 -50.04 -64.97
N ASN A 3 -26.57 -50.14 -64.37
CA ASN A 3 -26.02 -49.31 -63.29
C ASN A 3 -26.98 -48.64 -62.26
N ALA A 4 -26.79 -48.93 -60.97
CA ALA A 4 -27.03 -47.97 -59.88
C ALA A 4 -26.21 -48.36 -58.64
N VAL A 5 -25.00 -47.81 -58.57
CA VAL A 5 -24.16 -47.75 -57.37
C VAL A 5 -24.85 -46.85 -56.34
N ALA A 6 -25.09 -47.37 -55.13
CA ALA A 6 -25.62 -46.59 -54.02
C ALA A 6 -24.59 -45.54 -53.55
N ALA A 7 -24.95 -44.27 -53.67
CA ALA A 7 -24.16 -43.15 -53.16
C ALA A 7 -24.29 -43.03 -51.63
N PRO A 8 -23.22 -42.72 -50.88
CA PRO A 8 -23.32 -42.46 -49.45
C PRO A 8 -23.91 -41.07 -49.20
N HIS A 9 -24.78 -40.99 -48.18
CA HIS A 9 -25.42 -39.75 -47.72
C HIS A 9 -24.40 -38.64 -47.40
N PRO A 10 -24.64 -37.38 -47.80
CA PRO A 10 -23.81 -36.26 -47.36
C PRO A 10 -24.11 -35.97 -45.89
N VAL A 11 -23.08 -36.08 -45.05
CA VAL A 11 -23.09 -35.62 -43.66
C VAL A 11 -23.30 -34.11 -43.66
N ALA A 12 -24.40 -33.65 -43.07
CA ALA A 12 -24.67 -32.24 -42.87
C ALA A 12 -23.53 -31.64 -42.01
N GLU A 13 -22.78 -30.70 -42.59
CA GLU A 13 -21.81 -29.87 -41.88
C GLU A 13 -22.53 -29.09 -40.77
N GLN A 14 -22.21 -29.41 -39.51
CA GLN A 14 -22.63 -28.61 -38.37
C GLN A 14 -21.94 -27.24 -38.46
N PRO A 15 -22.70 -26.12 -38.43
CA PRO A 15 -22.09 -24.81 -38.54
C PRO A 15 -21.43 -24.43 -37.22
N GLY A 16 -20.10 -24.35 -37.25
CA GLY A 16 -19.33 -23.41 -36.47
C GLY A 16 -19.15 -23.76 -34.99
N HIS A 17 -18.02 -24.42 -34.69
CA HIS A 17 -17.25 -24.07 -33.51
C HIS A 17 -16.99 -22.54 -33.54
N ARG A 18 -17.84 -21.76 -32.86
CA ARG A 18 -17.52 -20.38 -32.51
C ARG A 18 -16.23 -20.44 -31.71
N ARG A 19 -15.11 -20.13 -32.38
CA ARG A 19 -13.84 -19.79 -31.74
C ARG A 19 -14.19 -18.88 -30.57
N ARG A 20 -13.97 -19.36 -29.34
CA ARG A 20 -14.01 -18.52 -28.14
C ARG A 20 -13.11 -17.32 -28.45
N ALA A 21 -13.71 -16.16 -28.67
CA ALA A 21 -12.96 -14.94 -28.83
C ALA A 21 -12.07 -14.83 -27.61
N ALA A 22 -10.76 -14.87 -27.82
CA ALA A 22 -9.79 -14.70 -26.76
C ALA A 22 -10.15 -13.39 -26.05
N MET A 23 -10.46 -13.48 -24.75
CA MET A 23 -10.65 -12.30 -23.92
C MET A 23 -9.43 -11.38 -24.15
N PRO A 24 -9.63 -10.10 -24.52
CA PRO A 24 -8.50 -9.20 -24.68
C PRO A 24 -7.68 -9.23 -23.38
N PRO A 25 -6.34 -9.29 -23.46
CA PRO A 25 -5.50 -9.39 -22.28
C PRO A 25 -5.88 -8.27 -21.31
N GLY A 26 -6.35 -8.65 -20.12
CA GLY A 26 -6.80 -7.70 -19.11
C GLY A 26 -5.72 -6.65 -18.87
N LYS A 27 -6.07 -5.36 -18.98
CA LYS A 27 -5.13 -4.26 -18.72
C LYS A 27 -4.36 -4.52 -17.42
N ARG A 28 -3.02 -4.41 -17.46
CA ARG A 28 -2.14 -4.60 -16.29
C ARG A 28 -2.68 -3.79 -15.10
N PRO A 29 -2.71 -4.34 -13.86
CA PRO A 29 -3.28 -3.67 -12.68
C PRO A 29 -2.74 -2.25 -12.47
N TRP A 30 -1.44 -2.06 -12.70
CA TRP A 30 -0.76 -0.77 -12.65
C TRP A 30 -1.30 0.26 -13.64
N LYS A 31 -1.69 -0.16 -14.86
CA LYS A 31 -2.28 0.75 -15.86
C LYS A 31 -3.66 1.25 -15.45
N ARG A 32 -4.46 0.42 -14.77
CA ARG A 32 -5.77 0.82 -14.24
C ARG A 32 -5.61 1.79 -13.07
N LEU A 33 -4.61 1.57 -12.21
CA LEU A 33 -4.29 2.47 -11.12
C LEU A 33 -3.83 3.83 -11.64
N THR A 34 -2.93 3.85 -12.64
CA THR A 34 -2.48 5.10 -13.25
C THR A 34 -3.62 5.82 -13.97
N GLU A 35 -4.53 5.12 -14.66
CA GLU A 35 -5.72 5.76 -15.27
C GLU A 35 -6.64 6.41 -14.23
N LEU A 36 -6.75 5.83 -13.02
CA LEU A 36 -7.51 6.44 -11.92
C LEU A 36 -6.79 7.64 -11.30
N LEU A 37 -5.48 7.54 -11.07
CA LEU A 37 -4.66 8.64 -10.54
C LEU A 37 -4.56 9.81 -11.52
N GLN A 38 -4.52 9.51 -12.83
CA GLN A 38 -4.45 10.50 -13.89
C GLN A 38 -5.72 11.37 -13.98
N LEU A 39 -6.81 10.92 -13.39
CA LEU A 39 -8.07 11.66 -13.39
C LEU A 39 -8.11 12.74 -12.30
N GLU A 40 -7.19 12.69 -11.34
CA GLU A 40 -7.14 13.57 -10.16
C GLU A 40 -5.76 14.24 -9.98
N TRP A 41 -5.01 14.43 -11.08
CA TRP A 41 -3.66 15.02 -11.07
C TRP A 41 -3.54 16.35 -10.33
N THR A 42 -4.57 17.20 -10.36
CA THR A 42 -4.56 18.50 -9.67
C THR A 42 -4.47 18.33 -8.16
N ASP A 43 -5.23 17.38 -7.60
CA ASP A 43 -5.23 17.10 -6.17
C ASP A 43 -3.92 16.39 -5.76
N VAL A 44 -3.39 15.51 -6.62
CA VAL A 44 -2.08 14.86 -6.43
C VAL A 44 -0.93 15.87 -6.44
N PHE A 45 -0.94 16.84 -7.36
CA PHE A 45 0.08 17.88 -7.42
C PHE A 45 0.01 18.82 -6.21
N THR A 46 -1.21 19.13 -5.75
CA THR A 46 -1.43 19.92 -4.54
C THR A 46 -0.87 19.20 -3.31
N LEU A 47 -1.10 17.89 -3.20
CA LEU A 47 -0.51 17.06 -2.14
C LEU A 47 1.03 17.02 -2.22
N LEU A 48 1.59 16.94 -3.43
CA LEU A 48 3.05 16.99 -3.64
C LEU A 48 3.64 18.33 -3.18
N ALA A 49 2.99 19.45 -3.51
CA ALA A 49 3.41 20.77 -3.08
C ALA A 49 3.38 20.91 -1.55
N PHE A 50 2.33 20.40 -0.88
CA PHE A 50 2.27 20.37 0.58
C PHE A 50 3.34 19.46 1.19
N ALA A 51 3.55 18.26 0.63
CA ALA A 51 4.57 17.33 1.11
C ALA A 51 5.98 17.93 1.04
N LEU A 52 6.27 18.73 0.00
CA LEU A 52 7.53 19.47 -0.11
C LEU A 52 7.67 20.51 0.99
N GLY A 53 6.65 21.34 1.21
CA GLY A 53 6.65 22.36 2.27
C GLY A 53 6.81 21.75 3.67
N VAL A 54 6.07 20.66 3.95
CA VAL A 54 6.17 19.92 5.21
C VAL A 54 7.54 19.25 5.37
N GLY A 55 8.10 18.69 4.30
CA GLY A 55 9.42 18.08 4.29
C GLY A 55 10.51 19.09 4.62
N LEU A 56 10.47 20.29 4.03
CA LEU A 56 11.42 21.36 4.34
C LEU A 56 11.29 21.84 5.80
N LEU A 57 10.06 22.08 6.26
CA LEU A 57 9.79 22.52 7.63
C LEU A 57 10.09 21.46 8.69
N SER A 58 10.27 20.18 8.31
CA SER A 58 10.66 19.13 9.25
C SER A 58 12.07 19.34 9.83
N LEU A 59 12.93 20.08 9.12
CA LEU A 59 14.29 20.41 9.56
C LEU A 59 14.34 21.52 10.61
N VAL A 60 13.24 22.25 10.81
CA VAL A 60 13.15 23.35 11.77
C VAL A 60 13.49 22.87 13.18
N ALA A 61 12.94 21.74 13.61
CA ALA A 61 13.14 21.25 14.96
C ALA A 61 14.61 20.84 15.22
N PRO A 62 15.26 20.01 14.38
CA PRO A 62 16.68 19.72 14.51
C PRO A 62 17.56 20.97 14.52
N ALA A 63 17.34 21.89 13.57
CA ALA A 63 18.13 23.12 13.45
C ALA A 63 17.95 24.05 14.67
N ALA A 64 16.72 24.16 15.20
CA ALA A 64 16.45 24.94 16.40
C ALA A 64 17.09 24.33 17.64
N ILE A 65 17.08 23.00 17.78
CA ILE A 65 17.75 22.30 18.89
C ILE A 65 19.26 22.54 18.82
N GLU A 66 19.87 22.41 17.63
CA GLU A 66 21.29 22.68 17.43
C GLU A 66 21.65 24.13 17.79
N ALA A 67 20.89 25.10 17.28
CA ALA A 67 21.09 26.51 17.60
C ALA A 67 20.93 26.79 19.11
N LEU A 68 19.98 26.12 19.78
CA LEU A 68 19.76 26.25 21.22
C LEU A 68 20.95 25.72 22.01
N VAL A 69 21.42 24.51 21.69
CA VAL A 69 22.59 23.89 22.35
C VAL A 69 23.82 24.78 22.16
N ASN A 70 24.04 25.28 20.95
CA ASN A 70 25.15 26.18 20.62
C ASN A 70 25.07 27.47 21.44
N THR A 71 23.89 28.11 21.49
CA THR A 71 23.66 29.33 22.28
C THR A 71 23.97 29.11 23.76
N VAL A 72 23.47 28.02 24.34
CA VAL A 72 23.69 27.70 25.76
C VAL A 72 25.15 27.35 26.04
N ALA A 73 25.85 26.70 25.10
CA ALA A 73 27.26 26.33 25.24
C ALA A 73 28.22 27.54 25.20
N PHE A 74 27.93 28.56 24.39
CA PHE A 74 28.77 29.76 24.25
C PHE A 74 28.41 30.92 25.20
N GLY A 75 27.28 30.84 25.92
CA GLY A 75 26.95 31.79 26.98
C GLY A 75 25.51 31.65 27.50
N ILE A 76 25.32 31.84 28.81
CA ILE A 76 23.99 31.81 29.43
C ILE A 76 23.28 33.15 29.16
N LEU A 77 22.83 33.38 27.93
CA LEU A 77 21.99 34.52 27.58
C LEU A 77 20.53 34.06 27.43
N LEU A 78 19.66 34.55 28.31
CA LEU A 78 18.22 34.21 28.30
C LEU A 78 17.48 34.80 27.09
N TRP A 79 17.92 35.96 26.58
CA TRP A 79 17.27 36.66 25.47
C TRP A 79 17.29 35.87 24.14
N PRO A 80 18.45 35.37 23.66
CA PRO A 80 18.49 34.52 22.46
C PRO A 80 17.67 33.25 22.57
N VAL A 81 17.62 32.62 23.75
CA VAL A 81 16.81 31.42 24.00
C VAL A 81 15.32 31.71 23.80
N PHE A 82 14.84 32.83 24.37
CA PHE A 82 13.44 33.24 24.22
C PHE A 82 13.09 33.56 22.75
N VAL A 83 13.96 34.27 22.04
CA VAL A 83 13.78 34.58 20.61
C VAL A 83 13.72 33.30 19.77
N LEU A 84 14.65 32.37 19.99
CA LEU A 84 14.69 31.10 19.28
C LEU A 84 13.45 30.25 19.57
N ALA A 85 12.97 30.22 20.82
CA ALA A 85 11.74 29.53 21.19
C ALA A 85 10.51 30.11 20.48
N MET A 86 10.40 31.45 20.39
CA MET A 86 9.31 32.12 19.68
C MET A 86 9.34 31.83 18.16
N VAL A 87 10.53 31.89 17.55
CA VAL A 87 10.72 31.55 16.12
C VAL A 87 10.38 30.08 15.85
N MET A 88 10.84 29.17 16.72
CA MET A 88 10.54 27.75 16.62
C MET A 88 9.04 27.50 16.73
N PHE A 89 8.35 28.14 17.68
CA PHE A 89 6.90 28.06 17.80
C PHE A 89 6.20 28.53 16.52
N GLY A 90 6.58 29.68 15.97
CA GLY A 90 6.02 30.20 14.72
C GLY A 90 6.20 29.24 13.54
N LEU A 91 7.40 28.71 13.34
CA LEU A 91 7.70 27.77 12.26
C LEU A 91 6.98 26.43 12.44
N LEU A 92 6.91 25.91 13.67
CA LEU A 92 6.15 24.69 13.98
C LEU A 92 4.64 24.90 13.79
N PHE A 93 4.10 26.06 14.12
CA PHE A 93 2.71 26.40 13.89
C PHE A 93 2.37 26.42 12.39
N VAL A 94 3.25 27.01 11.56
CA VAL A 94 3.11 26.98 10.10
C VAL A 94 3.22 25.55 9.57
N SER A 95 4.18 24.76 10.06
CA SER A 95 4.35 23.35 9.70
C SER A 95 3.12 22.50 10.03
N ALA A 96 2.56 22.67 11.24
CA ALA A 96 1.34 21.99 11.67
C ALA A 96 0.13 22.39 10.82
N SER A 97 0.01 23.67 10.48
CA SER A 97 -1.07 24.18 9.62
C SER A 97 -0.99 23.57 8.21
N LEU A 98 0.21 23.51 7.62
CA LEU A 98 0.42 22.87 6.31
C LEU A 98 0.13 21.36 6.35
N ARG A 99 0.57 20.65 7.40
CA ARG A 99 0.22 19.23 7.60
C ARG A 99 -1.30 19.03 7.72
N ALA A 100 -1.99 19.90 8.45
CA ALA A 100 -3.44 19.84 8.58
C ALA A 100 -4.14 20.02 7.23
N MET A 101 -3.69 20.98 6.41
CA MET A 101 -4.22 21.17 5.05
C MET A 101 -3.92 19.99 4.13
N GLN A 102 -2.72 19.42 4.21
CA GLN A 102 -2.35 18.22 3.46
C GLN A 102 -3.28 17.04 3.80
N THR A 103 -3.53 16.79 5.09
CA THR A 103 -4.45 15.74 5.55
C THR A 103 -5.88 16.01 5.08
N TYR A 104 -6.33 17.27 5.10
CA TYR A 104 -7.66 17.63 4.62
C TYR A 104 -7.82 17.37 3.12
N VAL A 105 -6.83 17.73 2.30
CA VAL A 105 -6.84 17.43 0.85
C VAL A 105 -6.80 15.93 0.61
N ALA A 106 -5.99 15.18 1.35
CA ALA A 106 -5.94 13.73 1.26
C ALA A 106 -7.30 13.08 1.56
N GLU A 107 -8.01 13.56 2.58
CA GLU A 107 -9.35 13.08 2.93
C GLU A 107 -10.40 13.43 1.85
N CYS A 108 -10.30 14.63 1.27
CA CYS A 108 -11.14 15.00 0.11
C CYS A 108 -10.91 14.08 -1.09
N LEU A 109 -9.65 13.76 -1.40
CA LEU A 109 -9.25 12.84 -2.47
C LEU A 109 -9.84 11.44 -2.21
N GLN A 110 -9.66 10.90 -1.00
CA GLN A 110 -10.17 9.57 -0.63
C GLN A 110 -11.69 9.47 -0.77
N ARG A 111 -12.43 10.47 -0.30
CA ARG A 111 -13.91 10.51 -0.42
C ARG A 111 -14.36 10.54 -1.88
N ARG A 112 -13.69 11.32 -2.72
CA ARG A 112 -14.01 11.43 -4.16
C ARG A 112 -13.73 10.11 -4.89
N LEU A 113 -12.57 9.50 -4.65
CA LEU A 113 -12.19 8.21 -5.22
C LEU A 113 -13.18 7.12 -4.82
N PHE A 114 -13.61 7.09 -3.55
CA PHE A 114 -14.60 6.14 -3.07
C PHE A 114 -15.93 6.29 -3.81
N ALA A 115 -16.50 7.50 -3.84
CA ALA A 115 -17.78 7.75 -4.48
C ALA A 115 -17.75 7.37 -5.97
N ARG A 116 -16.70 7.75 -6.69
CA ARG A 116 -16.51 7.41 -8.11
C ARG A 116 -16.40 5.90 -8.31
N THR A 117 -15.63 5.22 -7.47
CA THR A 117 -15.44 3.77 -7.57
C THR A 117 -16.74 3.04 -7.28
N ALA A 118 -17.46 3.42 -6.22
CA ALA A 118 -18.77 2.85 -5.88
C ALA A 118 -19.78 3.02 -7.02
N LEU A 119 -19.91 4.21 -7.59
CA LEU A 119 -20.80 4.47 -8.73
C LEU A 119 -20.40 3.65 -9.96
N SER A 120 -19.10 3.53 -10.25
CA SER A 120 -18.63 2.72 -11.37
C SER A 120 -18.88 1.23 -11.19
N PHE A 121 -18.81 0.72 -9.96
CA PHE A 121 -19.14 -0.66 -9.63
C PHE A 121 -20.64 -0.89 -9.70
N ALA A 122 -21.47 0.05 -9.21
CA ALA A 122 -22.92 -0.03 -9.28
C ALA A 122 -23.41 -0.05 -10.75
N ASP A 123 -22.88 0.83 -11.61
CA ASP A 123 -23.23 0.87 -13.04
C ASP A 123 -22.81 -0.41 -13.78
N ARG A 124 -21.63 -0.95 -13.46
CA ARG A 124 -21.18 -2.24 -14.04
C ARG A 124 -22.04 -3.40 -13.56
N LEU A 125 -22.37 -3.45 -12.27
CA LEU A 125 -23.15 -4.52 -11.68
C LEU A 125 -24.59 -4.53 -12.21
N SER A 126 -25.20 -3.36 -12.40
CA SER A 126 -26.57 -3.24 -12.93
C SER A 126 -26.67 -3.59 -14.42
N ARG A 127 -25.62 -3.31 -15.20
CA ARG A 127 -25.58 -3.60 -16.66
C ARG A 127 -25.14 -5.02 -17.01
N THR A 128 -24.62 -5.78 -16.06
CA THR A 128 -24.15 -7.15 -16.33
C THR A 128 -25.35 -8.11 -16.37
N SER A 129 -25.65 -8.64 -17.56
CA SER A 129 -26.74 -9.60 -17.79
C SER A 129 -26.61 -10.86 -16.93
N ILE A 130 -27.72 -11.29 -16.33
CA ILE A 130 -27.88 -12.48 -15.47
C ILE A 130 -27.45 -13.79 -16.18
N ALA A 131 -27.34 -13.80 -17.51
CA ALA A 131 -27.09 -14.99 -18.32
C ALA A 131 -25.61 -15.42 -18.45
N SER A 132 -24.65 -14.71 -17.85
CA SER A 132 -23.24 -15.12 -17.78
C SER A 132 -22.74 -15.41 -16.36
N PHE A 133 -23.65 -15.56 -15.40
CA PHE A 133 -23.37 -15.86 -13.99
C PHE A 133 -23.27 -17.36 -13.68
N ASP A 134 -22.91 -18.20 -14.65
CA ASP A 134 -22.53 -19.56 -14.34
C ASP A 134 -21.15 -19.55 -13.65
N ASN A 135 -21.18 -19.92 -12.37
CA ASN A 135 -20.08 -20.15 -11.42
C ASN A 135 -19.38 -18.96 -10.75
N ALA A 136 -19.63 -17.70 -11.13
CA ALA A 136 -19.08 -16.55 -10.41
C ALA A 136 -20.11 -15.98 -9.43
N ASN A 137 -19.99 -16.38 -8.15
CA ASN A 137 -20.89 -16.00 -7.07
C ASN A 137 -21.05 -14.47 -7.03
N ARG A 138 -22.28 -13.94 -7.06
CA ARG A 138 -22.58 -12.50 -7.05
C ARG A 138 -21.89 -11.76 -5.89
N ALA A 139 -21.67 -12.49 -4.81
CA ALA A 139 -21.02 -12.01 -3.61
C ALA A 139 -19.49 -11.83 -3.77
N ASP A 140 -18.82 -12.59 -4.65
CA ASP A 140 -17.40 -12.40 -4.98
C ASP A 140 -17.15 -11.02 -5.62
N ILE A 141 -18.08 -10.55 -6.46
CA ILE A 141 -17.99 -9.21 -7.09
C ILE A 141 -18.09 -8.10 -6.04
N VAL A 142 -18.99 -8.26 -5.06
CA VAL A 142 -19.17 -7.31 -3.95
C VAL A 142 -17.95 -7.34 -3.02
N ASN A 143 -17.45 -8.53 -2.70
CA ASN A 143 -16.24 -8.72 -1.90
C ASN A 143 -15.00 -8.07 -2.54
N ARG A 144 -14.89 -8.16 -3.87
CA ARG A 144 -13.83 -7.49 -4.63
C ARG A 144 -13.95 -5.96 -4.64
N PHE A 145 -15.15 -5.39 -4.53
CA PHE A 145 -15.30 -3.94 -4.34
C PHE A 145 -14.68 -3.50 -3.02
N PHE A 146 -14.90 -4.25 -1.93
CA PHE A 146 -14.30 -3.95 -0.63
C PHE A 146 -12.76 -4.06 -0.66
N GLU A 147 -12.18 -5.01 -1.39
CA GLU A 147 -10.72 -5.04 -1.61
C GLU A 147 -10.21 -3.83 -2.36
N VAL A 148 -10.87 -3.45 -3.47
CA VAL A 148 -10.45 -2.30 -4.26
C VAL A 148 -10.54 -1.03 -3.43
N SER A 149 -11.61 -0.85 -2.66
CA SER A 149 -11.77 0.29 -1.75
C SER A 149 -10.69 0.33 -0.67
N THR A 150 -10.38 -0.82 -0.07
CA THR A 150 -9.32 -0.93 0.95
C THR A 150 -7.94 -0.66 0.35
N GLY A 151 -7.64 -1.24 -0.82
CA GLY A 151 -6.39 -1.01 -1.53
C GLY A 151 -6.22 0.44 -1.97
N GLN A 152 -7.30 1.11 -2.42
CA GLN A 152 -7.29 2.54 -2.73
C GLN A 152 -6.92 3.38 -1.52
N LYS A 153 -7.46 3.07 -0.34
CA LYS A 153 -7.10 3.75 0.90
C LYS A 153 -5.61 3.61 1.19
N SER A 154 -5.07 2.39 1.13
CA SER A 154 -3.63 2.16 1.32
C SER A 154 -2.77 2.91 0.30
N ILE A 155 -3.17 2.94 -0.97
CA ILE A 155 -2.43 3.67 -2.01
C ILE A 155 -2.49 5.19 -1.77
N ALA A 156 -3.63 5.74 -1.38
CA ALA A 156 -3.75 7.14 -1.03
C ALA A 156 -2.88 7.51 0.17
N THR A 157 -2.87 6.68 1.22
CA THR A 157 -1.97 6.83 2.37
C THR A 157 -0.50 6.78 1.94
N LEU A 158 -0.11 5.79 1.13
CA LEU A 158 1.26 5.68 0.60
C LEU A 158 1.64 6.87 -0.28
N LEU A 159 0.71 7.42 -1.06
CA LEU A 159 0.97 8.60 -1.89
C LEU A 159 1.24 9.83 -1.01
N VAL A 160 0.47 10.01 0.06
CA VAL A 160 0.60 11.18 0.93
C VAL A 160 1.82 11.05 1.85
N GLU A 161 1.89 9.96 2.62
CA GLU A 161 2.94 9.73 3.61
C GLU A 161 4.25 9.32 2.96
N GLY A 162 4.19 8.43 1.95
CA GLY A 162 5.38 7.94 1.27
C GLY A 162 6.11 9.05 0.50
N ILE A 163 5.39 9.93 -0.20
CA ILE A 163 6.01 11.10 -0.84
C ILE A 163 6.63 12.02 0.23
N GLY A 164 5.94 12.26 1.34
CA GLY A 164 6.47 13.06 2.44
C GLY A 164 7.79 12.50 2.99
N ILE A 165 7.86 11.19 3.23
CA ILE A 165 9.07 10.50 3.69
C ILE A 165 10.18 10.61 2.65
N ILE A 166 9.89 10.35 1.37
CA ILE A 166 10.90 10.45 0.30
C ILE A 166 11.45 11.88 0.18
N MET A 167 10.58 12.90 0.22
CA MET A 167 11.00 14.30 0.20
C MET A 167 11.85 14.66 1.42
N MET A 168 11.42 14.25 2.61
CA MET A 168 12.16 14.49 3.86
C MET A 168 13.53 13.82 3.84
N THR A 169 13.61 12.55 3.40
CA THR A 169 14.87 11.83 3.24
C THR A 169 15.77 12.50 2.20
N MET A 170 15.23 12.94 1.07
CA MET A 170 15.99 13.64 0.03
C MET A 170 16.56 14.97 0.54
N VAL A 171 15.73 15.81 1.16
CA VAL A 171 16.16 17.09 1.73
C VAL A 171 17.19 16.86 2.84
N GLY A 172 16.96 15.88 3.73
CA GLY A 172 17.90 15.50 4.78
C GLY A 172 19.24 15.02 4.24
N LEU A 173 19.26 14.19 3.20
CA LEU A 173 20.47 13.74 2.52
C LEU A 173 21.23 14.90 1.87
N ILE A 174 20.53 15.85 1.23
CA ILE A 174 21.16 17.03 0.62
C ILE A 174 21.83 17.87 1.70
N VAL A 175 21.12 18.19 2.79
CA VAL A 175 21.68 18.97 3.90
C VAL A 175 22.88 18.25 4.48
N LEU A 176 22.76 16.96 4.80
CA LEU A 176 23.86 16.16 5.35
C LEU A 176 25.08 16.11 4.41
N GLY A 177 24.84 16.07 3.09
CA GLY A 177 25.88 16.12 2.07
C GLY A 177 26.71 17.40 2.09
N PHE A 178 26.13 18.53 2.47
CA PHE A 178 26.87 19.78 2.67
C PHE A 178 27.68 19.80 3.97
N TYR A 179 27.28 19.04 5.00
CA TYR A 179 27.97 19.02 6.30
C TYR A 179 29.24 18.18 6.30
N HIS A 180 29.20 16.91 5.88
CA HIS A 180 30.40 16.07 5.89
C HIS A 180 30.34 14.88 4.91
N PRO A 181 31.35 14.65 4.05
CA PRO A 181 31.35 13.56 3.05
C PRO A 181 31.26 12.14 3.66
N TYR A 182 31.85 11.92 4.85
CA TYR A 182 31.72 10.64 5.56
C TYR A 182 30.28 10.35 6.00
N LEU A 183 29.53 11.37 6.48
CA LEU A 183 28.13 11.21 6.88
C LEU A 183 27.23 10.92 5.69
N LEU A 184 27.50 11.54 4.53
CA LEU A 184 26.79 11.25 3.30
C LEU A 184 26.99 9.79 2.87
N THR A 185 28.22 9.28 2.94
CA THR A 185 28.54 7.89 2.59
C THR A 185 27.78 6.92 3.50
N PHE A 186 27.79 7.18 4.80
CA PHE A 186 27.01 6.40 5.78
C PHE A 186 25.50 6.41 5.46
N ALA A 187 24.94 7.58 5.13
CA ALA A 187 23.53 7.71 4.78
C ALA A 187 23.16 6.96 3.48
N LEU A 188 24.04 6.97 2.47
CA LEU A 188 23.86 6.20 1.23
C LEU A 188 23.91 4.69 1.49
N VAL A 189 24.81 4.22 2.36
CA VAL A 189 24.85 2.81 2.78
C VAL A 189 23.55 2.42 3.47
N LEU A 190 23.05 3.23 4.42
CA LEU A 190 21.76 3.00 5.07
C LEU A 190 20.61 2.95 4.05
N ALA A 191 20.56 3.89 3.09
CA ALA A 191 19.56 3.89 2.04
C ALA A 191 19.60 2.60 1.20
N GLY A 192 20.81 2.12 0.85
CA GLY A 192 21.00 0.84 0.17
C GLY A 192 20.50 -0.35 0.99
N LEU A 193 20.76 -0.37 2.31
CA LEU A 193 20.25 -1.40 3.22
C LEU A 193 18.72 -1.38 3.34
N VAL A 194 18.09 -0.21 3.31
CA VAL A 194 16.63 -0.07 3.25
C VAL A 194 16.09 -0.65 1.94
N VAL A 195 16.72 -0.37 0.80
CA VAL A 195 16.31 -0.98 -0.48
C VAL A 195 16.46 -2.50 -0.44
N PHE A 196 17.55 -3.00 0.14
CA PHE A 196 17.76 -4.44 0.34
C PHE A 196 16.70 -5.06 1.27
N MET A 197 16.31 -4.39 2.35
CA MET A 197 15.21 -4.81 3.22
C MET A 197 13.89 -4.95 2.46
N LEU A 198 13.57 -3.98 1.60
CA LEU A 198 12.34 -3.97 0.83
C LEU A 198 12.33 -5.06 -0.24
N VAL A 199 13.39 -5.14 -1.06
CA VAL A 199 13.42 -6.02 -2.24
C VAL A 199 13.95 -7.41 -1.92
N GLY A 200 15.06 -7.51 -1.19
CA GLY A 200 15.71 -8.78 -0.86
C GLY A 200 15.00 -9.56 0.23
N LEU A 201 14.72 -8.91 1.36
CA LEU A 201 13.99 -9.56 2.46
C LEU A 201 12.48 -9.69 2.18
N GLY A 202 11.93 -8.91 1.24
CA GLY A 202 10.53 -8.97 0.82
C GLY A 202 10.21 -10.02 -0.25
N ILE A 203 11.18 -10.81 -0.71
CA ILE A 203 10.95 -11.84 -1.74
C ILE A 203 9.86 -12.82 -1.29
N GLY A 204 8.83 -12.99 -2.13
CA GLY A 204 7.68 -13.84 -1.84
C GLY A 204 6.56 -13.17 -1.04
N GLY A 205 6.75 -11.93 -0.58
CA GLY A 205 5.73 -11.16 0.15
C GLY A 205 4.45 -10.96 -0.65
N VAL A 206 4.56 -10.59 -1.92
CA VAL A 206 3.40 -10.40 -2.81
C VAL A 206 2.63 -11.70 -3.02
N LYS A 207 3.33 -12.81 -3.30
CA LYS A 207 2.68 -14.12 -3.54
C LYS A 207 1.97 -14.62 -2.28
N SER A 208 2.60 -14.48 -1.12
CA SER A 208 2.01 -14.89 0.17
C SER A 208 0.84 -14.00 0.58
N SER A 209 0.92 -12.69 0.33
CA SER A 209 -0.19 -11.75 0.56
C SER A 209 -1.41 -12.10 -0.30
N ILE A 210 -1.20 -12.41 -1.59
CA ILE A 210 -2.27 -12.85 -2.48
C ILE A 210 -2.90 -14.15 -1.98
N ALA A 211 -2.10 -15.12 -1.55
CA ALA A 211 -2.60 -16.38 -1.01
C ALA A 211 -3.41 -16.20 0.28
N GLU A 212 -2.97 -15.31 1.18
CA GLU A 212 -3.71 -14.95 2.39
C GLU A 212 -5.05 -14.29 2.05
N SER A 213 -5.07 -13.36 1.09
CA SER A 213 -6.31 -12.73 0.61
C SER A 213 -7.29 -13.77 0.08
N TYR A 214 -6.87 -14.69 -0.80
CA TYR A 214 -7.76 -15.74 -1.34
C TYR A 214 -8.36 -16.60 -0.23
N ALA A 215 -7.56 -17.06 0.74
CA ALA A 215 -8.07 -17.85 1.87
C ALA A 215 -9.10 -17.08 2.72
N LYS A 216 -8.91 -15.76 2.88
CA LYS A 216 -9.89 -14.89 3.55
C LYS A 216 -11.22 -14.81 2.77
N PHE A 217 -11.18 -14.72 1.45
CA PHE A 217 -12.40 -14.67 0.62
C PHE A 217 -13.10 -16.02 0.51
N ASP A 218 -12.35 -17.13 0.47
CA ASP A 218 -12.94 -18.46 0.52
C ASP A 218 -13.76 -18.64 1.82
N MET A 219 -13.23 -18.13 2.95
CA MET A 219 -13.95 -18.12 4.23
C MET A 219 -15.19 -17.22 4.18
N ALA A 220 -15.08 -16.00 3.65
CA ALA A 220 -16.21 -15.09 3.51
C ALA A 220 -17.33 -15.66 2.63
N ALA A 221 -16.97 -16.24 1.49
CA ALA A 221 -17.90 -16.89 0.57
C ALA A 221 -18.62 -18.08 1.24
N TRP A 222 -17.93 -18.83 2.11
CA TRP A 222 -18.57 -19.89 2.88
C TRP A 222 -19.59 -19.36 3.88
N LEU A 223 -19.25 -18.30 4.61
CA LEU A 223 -20.18 -17.66 5.55
C LEU A 223 -21.41 -17.07 4.84
N GLU A 224 -21.22 -16.51 3.66
CA GLU A 224 -22.32 -16.00 2.82
C GLU A 224 -23.25 -17.13 2.36
N GLU A 225 -22.72 -18.31 2.04
CA GLU A 225 -23.52 -19.47 1.66
C GLU A 225 -24.34 -20.01 2.85
N ILE A 226 -23.73 -20.06 4.05
CA ILE A 226 -24.44 -20.39 5.29
C ILE A 226 -25.58 -19.40 5.52
N ALA A 227 -25.32 -18.10 5.33
CA ALA A 227 -26.33 -17.05 5.49
C ALA A 227 -27.45 -17.11 4.45
N ARG A 228 -27.16 -17.57 3.22
CA ARG A 228 -28.13 -17.69 2.12
C ARG A 228 -29.11 -18.86 2.34
N CYS A 229 -28.67 -19.91 3.01
CA CYS A 229 -29.47 -21.13 3.25
C CYS A 229 -29.65 -21.42 4.75
N PRO A 230 -30.31 -20.54 5.51
CA PRO A 230 -30.36 -20.65 6.97
C PRO A 230 -31.11 -21.91 7.44
N HIS A 231 -32.10 -22.39 6.71
CA HIS A 231 -32.84 -23.60 7.07
C HIS A 231 -32.01 -24.88 6.91
N THR A 232 -31.10 -24.91 5.93
CA THR A 232 -30.23 -26.07 5.65
C THR A 232 -29.14 -26.24 6.69
N PHE A 233 -28.59 -25.14 7.20
CA PHE A 233 -27.45 -25.14 8.12
C PHE A 233 -27.83 -25.02 9.61
N ARG A 234 -29.13 -24.97 9.95
CA ARG A 234 -29.59 -24.75 11.33
C ARG A 234 -29.56 -25.98 12.24
N SER A 235 -29.70 -27.19 11.69
CA SER A 235 -29.78 -28.41 12.50
C SER A 235 -29.29 -29.67 11.76
N GLY A 236 -28.96 -30.71 12.53
CA GLY A 236 -28.54 -32.00 12.01
C GLY A 236 -27.14 -31.98 11.38
N GLU A 237 -26.94 -32.79 10.34
CA GLU A 237 -25.66 -32.93 9.63
C GLU A 237 -25.23 -31.64 8.90
N GLY A 238 -26.19 -30.80 8.51
CA GLY A 238 -25.90 -29.51 7.88
C GLY A 238 -25.13 -28.56 8.81
N ALA A 239 -25.47 -28.54 10.10
CA ALA A 239 -24.77 -27.70 11.08
C ALA A 239 -23.33 -28.21 11.34
N MET A 240 -23.12 -29.54 11.36
CA MET A 240 -21.77 -30.11 11.48
C MET A 240 -20.93 -29.80 10.23
N LEU A 241 -21.49 -29.95 9.03
CA LEU A 241 -20.81 -29.58 7.79
C LEU A 241 -20.44 -28.09 7.73
N ALA A 242 -21.31 -27.21 8.24
CA ALA A 242 -21.05 -25.77 8.37
C ALA A 242 -19.75 -25.50 9.13
N ILE A 243 -19.60 -26.16 10.28
CA ILE A 243 -18.46 -26.02 11.19
C ILE A 243 -17.21 -26.70 10.63
N ASP A 244 -17.30 -27.95 10.17
CA ASP A 244 -16.13 -28.69 9.65
C ASP A 244 -15.49 -27.97 8.46
N ARG A 245 -16.31 -27.45 7.55
CA ARG A 245 -15.79 -26.69 6.40
C ARG A 245 -15.22 -25.34 6.82
N ALA A 246 -15.83 -24.68 7.81
CA ALA A 246 -15.28 -23.46 8.39
C ALA A 246 -13.92 -23.70 9.04
N ASP A 247 -13.75 -24.81 9.75
CA ASP A 247 -12.47 -25.20 10.38
C ASP A 247 -11.36 -25.41 9.34
N ILE A 248 -11.65 -26.16 8.26
CA ILE A 248 -10.70 -26.35 7.15
C ILE A 248 -10.29 -25.02 6.50
N LEU A 249 -11.25 -24.11 6.28
CA LEU A 249 -10.97 -22.80 5.68
C LEU A 249 -10.19 -21.90 6.64
N ALA A 250 -10.48 -21.96 7.94
CA ALA A 250 -9.75 -21.24 8.97
C ALA A 250 -8.29 -21.72 9.06
N ASP A 251 -8.04 -23.03 9.02
CA ASP A 251 -6.67 -23.58 9.01
C ASP A 251 -5.88 -23.14 7.77
N ARG A 252 -6.52 -23.13 6.59
CA ARG A 252 -5.91 -22.58 5.35
C ARG A 252 -5.55 -21.09 5.49
N TYR A 253 -6.42 -20.31 6.10
CA TYR A 253 -6.14 -18.89 6.36
C TYR A 253 -4.98 -18.72 7.35
N VAL A 254 -5.00 -19.43 8.48
CA VAL A 254 -3.95 -19.35 9.51
C VAL A 254 -2.59 -19.77 8.95
N SER A 255 -2.53 -20.85 8.18
CA SER A 255 -1.29 -21.32 7.56
C SER A 255 -0.76 -20.34 6.51
N ALA A 256 -1.63 -19.75 5.67
CA ALA A 256 -1.26 -18.70 4.71
C ALA A 256 -0.72 -17.46 5.42
N ARG A 257 -1.43 -16.99 6.46
CA ARG A 257 -1.03 -15.83 7.27
C ARG A 257 0.27 -16.05 8.02
N LYS A 258 0.51 -17.25 8.58
CA LYS A 258 1.78 -17.60 9.21
C LYS A 258 2.95 -17.51 8.23
N ARG A 259 2.75 -17.99 6.99
CA ARG A 259 3.76 -17.89 5.93
C ARG A 259 4.02 -16.43 5.53
N HIS A 260 2.96 -15.64 5.36
CA HIS A 260 3.10 -14.22 5.03
C HIS A 260 3.80 -13.44 6.17
N PHE A 261 3.37 -13.68 7.41
CA PHE A 261 3.94 -13.05 8.59
C PHE A 261 5.40 -13.40 8.80
N SER A 262 5.86 -14.61 8.45
CA SER A 262 7.29 -14.95 8.52
C SER A 262 8.17 -14.02 7.65
N ILE A 263 7.66 -13.53 6.52
CA ILE A 263 8.38 -12.61 5.65
C ILE A 263 8.40 -11.20 6.27
N ILE A 264 7.24 -10.74 6.73
CA ILE A 264 7.11 -9.45 7.44
C ILE A 264 8.00 -9.44 8.68
N TRP A 265 8.00 -10.50 9.47
CA TRP A 265 8.78 -10.61 10.70
C TRP A 265 10.28 -10.48 10.44
N ARG A 266 10.79 -11.10 9.38
CA ARG A 266 12.18 -10.94 8.95
C ARG A 266 12.50 -9.49 8.57
N GLN A 267 11.58 -8.80 7.89
CA GLN A 267 11.73 -7.37 7.58
C GLN A 267 11.71 -6.51 8.84
N THR A 268 10.78 -6.76 9.76
CA THR A 268 10.67 -6.04 11.04
C THR A 268 11.95 -6.20 11.86
N LEU A 269 12.45 -7.43 12.02
CA LEU A 269 13.68 -7.69 12.77
C LEU A 269 14.88 -6.98 12.14
N PHE A 270 15.00 -7.01 10.81
CA PHE A 270 16.06 -6.29 10.09
C PHE A 270 15.96 -4.77 10.28
N ALA A 271 14.76 -4.20 10.22
CA ALA A 271 14.54 -2.77 10.44
C ALA A 271 14.97 -2.34 11.85
N LEU A 272 14.57 -3.09 12.88
CA LEU A 272 14.94 -2.81 14.27
C LEU A 272 16.45 -2.91 14.49
N MET A 273 17.10 -3.92 13.90
CA MET A 273 18.55 -4.06 13.96
C MET A 273 19.26 -2.92 13.22
N LEU A 274 18.76 -2.52 12.06
CA LEU A 274 19.29 -1.41 11.29
C LEU A 274 19.16 -0.08 12.05
N GLU A 275 18.04 0.14 12.74
CA GLU A 275 17.82 1.31 13.59
C GLU A 275 18.80 1.35 14.76
N ALA A 276 18.95 0.25 15.50
CA ALA A 276 19.84 0.17 16.65
C ALA A 276 21.32 0.34 16.27
N VAL A 277 21.77 -0.39 15.23
CA VAL A 277 23.15 -0.31 14.75
C VAL A 277 23.42 1.06 14.11
N GLY A 278 22.50 1.53 13.26
CA GLY A 278 22.62 2.82 12.58
C GLY A 278 22.72 3.98 13.56
N SER A 279 21.87 4.01 14.59
CA SER A 279 21.89 5.06 15.62
C SER A 279 23.17 5.02 16.45
N THR A 280 23.65 3.82 16.81
CA THR A 280 24.89 3.64 17.60
C THR A 280 26.12 4.07 16.80
N VAL A 281 26.21 3.66 15.53
CA VAL A 281 27.31 4.03 14.65
C VAL A 281 27.31 5.52 14.38
N LEU A 282 26.14 6.12 14.14
CA LEU A 282 26.02 7.57 13.92
C LEU A 282 26.48 8.36 15.16
N LEU A 283 26.08 7.93 16.36
CA LEU A 283 26.52 8.57 17.61
C LEU A 283 28.03 8.43 17.81
N GLY A 284 28.59 7.24 17.56
CA GLY A 284 30.03 6.99 17.67
C GLY A 284 30.85 7.80 16.65
N LEU A 285 30.45 7.79 15.38
CA LEU A 285 31.08 8.57 14.31
C LEU A 285 30.96 10.07 14.56
N GLY A 286 29.76 10.55 14.92
CA GLY A 286 29.52 11.95 15.24
C GLY A 286 30.37 12.43 16.41
N GLY A 287 30.45 11.65 17.50
CA GLY A 287 31.31 11.95 18.65
C GLY A 287 32.79 12.00 18.29
N TRP A 288 33.28 11.04 17.49
CA TRP A 288 34.67 11.00 17.04
C TRP A 288 35.04 12.19 16.15
N LEU A 289 34.14 12.60 15.25
CA LEU A 289 34.35 13.73 14.34
C LEU A 289 34.51 15.04 15.14
N VAL A 290 33.64 15.26 16.12
CA VAL A 290 33.68 16.42 17.02
C VAL A 290 34.99 16.47 17.81
N ILE A 291 35.47 15.33 18.32
CA ILE A 291 36.74 15.25 19.05
C ILE A 291 37.92 15.64 18.15
N ASN A 292 37.90 15.21 16.89
CA ASN A 292 38.94 15.52 15.91
C ASN A 292 38.83 16.92 15.29
N ARG A 293 37.87 17.76 15.73
CA ARG A 293 37.61 19.11 15.23
C ARG A 293 37.47 19.19 13.69
N GLN A 294 36.78 18.22 13.10
CA GLN A 294 36.31 18.22 11.72
C GLN A 294 34.78 18.32 11.71
#